data_AF-A0A316TP80-F1
#
_entry.id   AF-A0A316TP80-F1
#
_cell.length_a   1.000
_cell.length_b   1.000
_cell.length_c   1.000
_cell.angle_alpha   90.00
_cell.angle_beta   90.00
_cell.angle_gamma   90.00
#
_symmetry.space_group_name_H-M   'P 1'
#
loop_
_entity.id
_entity.type
_entity.pdbx_description
1 polymer ?
#
loop_
_entity_poly.entity_id
_entity_poly.type
_entity_poly.pdbx_seq_one_letter_code
_entity_poly.pdbx_strand_id
1 'polypeptide(L)' 'MPTKHVKRRFVLDHVAQRFEPGRKYAEREVDAVLKEVHEDHAALRRYLVDDGFLTREAGIYWRSGGTVET' A
#
# COMPACT_ATOMS: atom_id res chain seq x y z
N MET A 1 2.38 9.74 -23.75
CA MET A 1 1.17 8.91 -23.51
C MET A 1 1.11 8.55 -22.02
N PRO A 2 0.05 8.91 -21.27
CA PRO A 2 0.01 8.84 -19.81
C PRO A 2 -0.40 7.46 -19.26
N THR A 3 -0.02 6.36 -19.92
CA THR A 3 -0.54 5.00 -19.63
C THR A 3 0.13 4.28 -18.46
N LYS A 4 1.37 4.67 -18.09
CA LYS A 4 2.12 3.98 -17.01
C LYS A 4 1.66 4.38 -15.61
N HIS A 5 1.31 5.65 -15.41
CA HIS A 5 0.89 6.17 -14.11
C HIS A 5 -0.47 5.61 -13.66
N VAL A 6 -1.43 5.52 -14.58
CA VAL A 6 -2.77 4.99 -14.28
C VAL A 6 -2.72 3.51 -13.91
N LYS A 7 -1.95 2.70 -14.66
CA LYS A 7 -1.76 1.27 -14.34
C LYS A 7 -1.10 1.06 -12.98
N ARG A 8 -0.08 1.85 -12.64
CA ARG A 8 0.59 1.76 -11.33
C ARG A 8 -0.38 2.06 -10.20
N ARG A 9 -1.18 3.12 -10.31
CA ARG A 9 -2.15 3.50 -9.26
C ARG A 9 -3.21 2.43 -9.03
N PHE A 10 -3.66 1.75 -10.09
CA PHE A 10 -4.59 0.63 -9.96
C PHE A 10 -3.98 -0.56 -9.20
N VAL A 11 -2.72 -0.89 -9.49
CA VAL A 11 -2.00 -1.94 -8.75
C VAL A 11 -1.83 -1.54 -7.28
N LEU A 12 -1.44 -0.30 -7.00
CA LEU A 12 -1.29 0.19 -5.63
C LEU A 12 -2.61 0.18 -4.86
N ASP A 13 -3.72 0.57 -5.51
CA ASP A 13 -5.06 0.49 -4.91
C ASP A 13 -5.42 -0.95 -4.56
N HIS A 14 -5.21 -1.89 -5.49
CA HIS A 14 -5.47 -3.31 -5.25
C HIS A 14 -4.63 -3.89 -4.10
N VAL A 15 -3.36 -3.48 -4.00
CA VAL A 15 -2.50 -3.88 -2.88
C VAL A 15 -2.96 -3.23 -1.57
N ALA A 16 -3.42 -1.97 -1.61
CA ALA A 16 -3.96 -1.28 -0.45
C ALA A 16 -5.21 -1.98 0.12
N GLN A 17 -6.02 -2.65 -0.71
CA GLN A 17 -7.17 -3.44 -0.24
C GLN A 17 -6.79 -4.61 0.67
N ARG A 18 -5.54 -5.06 0.64
CA ARG A 18 -5.07 -6.11 1.58
C ARG A 18 -4.91 -5.61 3.01
N PHE A 19 -4.92 -4.30 3.21
CA PHE A 19 -4.84 -3.65 4.52
C PHE A 19 -6.24 -3.21 4.95
N GLU A 20 -6.65 -3.62 6.14
CA GLU A 20 -7.93 -3.26 6.70
C GLU A 20 -7.93 -1.78 7.11
N PRO A 21 -8.94 -0.98 6.71
CA PRO A 21 -9.07 0.40 7.17
C PRO A 21 -9.27 0.45 8.68
N GLY A 22 -8.56 1.37 9.35
CA GLY A 22 -8.60 1.51 10.81
C GLY A 22 -7.71 0.53 11.58
N ARG A 23 -7.15 -0.49 10.92
CA ARG A 23 -6.15 -1.38 11.52
C ARG A 23 -4.74 -0.82 11.36
N LYS A 24 -3.97 -0.91 12.45
CA LYS A 24 -2.54 -0.58 12.49
C LYS A 24 -1.71 -1.84 12.31
N TYR A 25 -0.71 -1.76 11.46
CA TYR A 25 0.22 -2.83 11.12
C TYR A 25 1.64 -2.40 11.46
N ALA A 26 2.41 -3.26 12.11
CA ALA A 26 3.83 -3.03 12.26
C ALA A 26 4.55 -3.16 10.90
N GLU A 27 5.72 -2.54 10.77
CA GLU A 27 6.55 -2.66 9.55
C GLU A 27 6.73 -4.11 9.08
N ARG A 28 6.95 -5.04 10.01
CA ARG A 28 7.14 -6.47 9.70
C ARG A 28 5.88 -7.13 9.13
N GLU A 29 4.70 -6.72 9.59
CA GLU A 29 3.42 -7.23 9.06
C GLU A 29 3.19 -6.70 7.65
N VAL A 30 3.45 -5.41 7.43
CA VAL A 30 3.38 -4.80 6.10
C VAL A 30 4.34 -5.50 5.14
N ASP A 31 5.59 -5.68 5.55
CA ASP A 31 6.58 -6.35 4.72
C ASP A 31 6.19 -7.80 4.40
N ALA A 32 5.55 -8.51 5.32
CA ALA A 32 5.04 -9.86 5.07
C ALA A 32 3.95 -9.86 3.99
N VAL A 33 2.95 -8.98 4.10
CA VAL A 33 1.87 -8.84 3.10
C VAL A 33 2.41 -8.43 1.74
N LEU A 34 3.36 -7.48 1.70
CA LEU A 34 3.92 -6.97 0.45
C LEU A 34 4.85 -7.98 -0.23
N LYS A 35 5.54 -8.85 0.52
CA LYS A 35 6.38 -9.92 -0.04
C LYS A 35 5.57 -10.96 -0.82
N GLU A 36 4.31 -11.18 -0.46
CA GLU A 36 3.41 -12.05 -1.22
C GLU A 36 3.00 -11.44 -2.57
N VAL A 37 3.11 -10.12 -2.71
CA VAL A 37 2.75 -9.39 -3.93
C VAL A 37 3.95 -9.26 -4.86
N HIS A 38 5.11 -8.86 -4.34
CA HIS A 38 6.30 -8.61 -5.15
C HIS A 38 7.59 -8.73 -4.32
N GLU A 39 8.67 -9.21 -4.95
CA GLU A 39 10.00 -9.28 -4.33
C GLU A 39 10.50 -7.92 -3.82
N ASP A 40 10.22 -6.84 -4.58
CA ASP A 40 10.54 -5.46 -4.22
C ASP A 40 9.43 -4.82 -3.36
N HIS A 41 9.12 -5.49 -2.24
CA HIS A 41 8.21 -5.02 -1.21
C HIS A 41 8.59 -3.65 -0.64
N ALA A 42 9.90 -3.32 -0.61
CA ALA A 42 10.39 -2.03 -0.13
C ALA A 42 9.96 -0.88 -1.06
N ALA A 43 10.08 -1.03 -2.38
CA ALA A 43 9.57 -0.04 -3.32
C ALA A 43 8.04 0.04 -3.28
N LEU A 44 7.33 -1.10 -3.21
CA LEU A 44 5.87 -1.11 -3.06
C LEU A 44 5.42 -0.32 -1.83
N ARG A 45 6.03 -0.57 -0.67
CA ARG A 45 5.74 0.14 0.57
C ARG A 45 5.93 1.64 0.40
N ARG A 46 7.03 2.03 -0.26
CA ARG A 46 7.32 3.44 -0.55
C ARG A 46 6.26 4.06 -1.46
N TYR A 47 5.87 3.38 -2.53
CA TYR A 47 4.84 3.88 -3.44
C TYR A 47 3.45 3.97 -2.79
N LEU A 48 3.09 3.01 -1.94
CA LEU A 48 1.83 3.05 -1.19
C LEU A 48 1.77 4.26 -0.25
N VAL A 49 2.89 4.62 0.37
CA VAL A 49 2.96 5.81 1.24
C VAL A 49 3.01 7.10 0.42
N ASP A 50 3.80 7.14 -0.66
CA ASP A 50 3.99 8.31 -1.51
C ASP A 50 2.69 8.71 -2.26
N ASP A 51 1.94 7.72 -2.77
CA ASP A 51 0.66 7.94 -3.48
C ASP A 51 -0.53 8.08 -2.50
N GLY A 52 -0.29 7.98 -1.19
CA GLY A 52 -1.28 8.25 -0.14
C GLY A 52 -2.26 7.10 0.18
N PHE A 53 -1.93 5.86 -0.16
CA PHE A 53 -2.72 4.68 0.19
C PHE A 53 -2.47 4.19 1.63
N LEU A 54 -1.22 4.29 2.08
CA LEU A 54 -0.79 3.97 3.44
C LEU A 54 -0.21 5.22 4.11
N THR A 55 -0.46 5.38 5.41
CA THR A 55 0.27 6.34 6.25
C THR A 55 1.21 5.58 7.15
N ARG A 56 2.40 6.15 7.39
CA ARG A 56 3.41 5.63 8.32
C ARG A 56 3.67 6.64 9.43
N GLU A 57 3.64 6.19 10.67
CA GLU A 57 4.05 6.96 11.86
C GLU A 57 4.71 6.04 12.88
N ALA A 58 5.86 6.47 13.42
CA ALA A 58 6.59 5.73 14.46
C ALA A 58 6.84 4.23 14.16
N GLY A 59 7.03 3.87 12.88
CA GLY A 59 7.23 2.47 12.45
C GLY A 59 5.95 1.64 12.33
N ILE A 60 4.80 2.26 12.50
CA ILE A 60 3.46 1.69 12.32
C ILE A 60 2.86 2.24 11.04
N TYR A 61 2.16 1.38 10.32
CA TYR A 61 1.51 1.68 9.06
C TYR A 61 0.01 1.41 9.18
N TRP A 62 -0.81 2.19 8.49
CA TRP A 62 -2.24 1.92 8.38
C TRP A 62 -2.77 2.42 7.05
N ARG A 63 -3.85 1.81 6.59
CA ARG A 63 -4.56 2.27 5.40
C ARG A 63 -5.22 3.62 5.67
N SER A 64 -4.84 4.62 4.89
CA SER A 64 -5.34 5.99 4.95
C SER A 64 -6.00 6.46 3.65
N GLY A 65 -5.89 5.67 2.58
CA GLY A 65 -6.50 5.95 1.29
C GLY A 65 -6.87 4.69 0.50
N GLY A 66 -7.21 4.90 -0.78
CA GLY A 66 -7.69 3.87 -1.70
C GLY A 66 -9.21 3.71 -1.71
N THR A 67 -9.71 3.04 -2.72
CA THR A 67 -11.15 2.86 -2.97
C THR A 67 -11.75 1.97 -1.89
N VAL A 68 -12.79 2.41 -1.19
CA VAL A 68 -13.58 1.47 -0.37
C VAL A 68 -14.64 0.90 -1.28
N GLU A 69 -14.54 -0.39 -1.65
CA GLU A 69 -15.68 -1.09 -2.24
C GLU A 69 -16.78 -1.07 -1.17
N THR A 70 -17.80 -0.23 -1.41
CA THR A 70 -19.00 -0.08 -0.57
C THR A 70 -20.01 -1.14 -0.94
#